data_AF-A0A3D5HL96-F1
#
_entry.id   AF-A0A3D5HL96-F1
#
_cell.length_a   1.000
_cell.length_b   1.000
_cell.length_c   1.000
_cell.angle_alpha   90.00
_cell.angle_beta   90.00
_cell.angle_gamma   90.00
#
_symmetry.space_group_name_H-M   'P 1'
#
loop_
_entity.id
_entity.type
_entity.pdbx_description
1 polymer ?
#
loop_
_entity_poly.entity_id
_entity_poly.type
_entity_poly.pdbx_seq_one_letter_code
_entity_poly.pdbx_strand_id
1 'polypeptide(L)'
;MTSFNHMQQEAKEIFAAHGWPNKRNEDWHYTDLSARLPSSFQNQSLELSEDVHIDNLTCDVEEALQLNFINGLLTEAGELPDGLEISALIDNPDLVQQSDEDITDPLLYANLAHLETGIVIDVSQVIEEPMEIHFHNTSAEEASFVRIIFRLAEGASLTLLESHSGWGHTQLVSDVYQHEDSMLRHLKLHQAEDSQVSLLLNRVSLDARAQYHNVAISLSGGLGRLETRVTFNAPGGHAGLATALVSCGKQHIDITTRLNHLSADTTSDTVARTILDD
;
A
#
# COMPACT_ATOMS: atom_id res chain seq x y z
N MET A 1 13.84 9.10 -21.06
CA MET A 1 13.23 8.02 -20.26
C MET A 1 14.32 7.13 -19.74
N THR A 2 14.45 7.11 -18.41
CA THR A 2 15.29 6.14 -17.70
C THR A 2 14.61 4.78 -17.77
N SER A 3 15.34 3.70 -18.07
CA SER A 3 14.76 2.35 -18.06
C SER A 3 14.41 1.92 -16.64
N PHE A 4 13.31 1.19 -16.43
CA PHE A 4 12.89 0.69 -15.12
C PHE A 4 14.01 -0.07 -14.38
N ASN A 5 14.78 -0.89 -15.11
CA ASN A 5 15.94 -1.61 -14.56
C ASN A 5 17.02 -0.67 -14.01
N HIS A 6 17.21 0.49 -14.65
CA HIS A 6 18.15 1.50 -14.14
C HIS A 6 17.62 2.13 -12.85
N MET A 7 16.31 2.42 -12.78
CA MET A 7 15.69 2.96 -11.56
C MET A 7 15.81 1.99 -10.38
N GLN A 8 15.58 0.69 -10.62
CA GLN A 8 15.79 -0.34 -9.58
C GLN A 8 17.25 -0.43 -9.14
N GLN A 9 18.21 -0.34 -10.06
CA GLN A 9 19.63 -0.38 -9.73
C GLN A 9 20.06 0.85 -8.91
N GLU A 10 19.61 2.04 -9.29
CA GLU A 10 19.83 3.27 -8.54
C GLU A 10 19.22 3.19 -7.14
N ALA A 11 17.98 2.69 -7.03
CA ALA A 11 17.32 2.47 -5.74
C ALA A 11 18.09 1.49 -4.84
N LYS A 12 18.66 0.41 -5.40
CA LYS A 12 19.53 -0.52 -4.67
C LYS A 12 20.77 0.17 -4.11
N GLU A 13 21.42 1.03 -4.90
CA GLU A 13 22.62 1.76 -4.48
C GLU A 13 22.31 2.78 -3.38
N ILE A 14 21.23 3.54 -3.54
CA ILE A 14 20.77 4.52 -2.54
C ILE A 14 20.38 3.80 -1.24
N PHE A 15 19.59 2.73 -1.34
CA PHE A 15 19.17 1.97 -0.17
C PHE A 15 20.34 1.29 0.54
N ALA A 16 21.31 0.72 -0.20
CA ALA A 16 22.51 0.13 0.39
C ALA A 16 23.36 1.17 1.16
N ALA A 17 23.34 2.44 0.74
CA ALA A 17 24.06 3.52 1.41
C ALA A 17 23.36 4.02 2.69
N HIS A 18 22.03 4.04 2.71
CA HIS A 18 21.24 4.61 3.83
C HIS A 18 20.74 3.55 4.83
N GLY A 19 20.39 2.37 4.33
CA GLY A 19 19.80 1.26 5.09
C GLY A 19 18.38 1.56 5.59
N TRP A 20 17.90 0.67 6.47
CA TRP A 20 16.61 0.86 7.13
C TRP A 20 16.63 2.07 8.08
N PRO A 21 15.52 2.80 8.19
CA PRO A 21 15.35 3.81 9.22
C PRO A 21 15.54 3.24 10.63
N ASN A 22 16.03 4.10 11.53
CA ASN A 22 16.29 3.75 12.93
C ASN A 22 15.80 4.88 13.85
N LYS A 23 15.93 4.68 15.18
CA LYS A 23 15.42 5.63 16.19
C LYS A 23 15.99 7.05 16.13
N ARG A 24 17.07 7.28 15.36
CA ARG A 24 17.65 8.61 15.12
C ARG A 24 16.88 9.38 14.06
N ASN A 25 16.18 8.70 13.15
CA ASN A 25 15.25 9.33 12.24
C ASN A 25 14.00 9.72 13.04
N GLU A 26 13.58 10.99 12.95
CA GLU A 26 12.47 11.54 13.75
C GLU A 26 11.17 10.74 13.55
N ASP A 27 10.80 10.47 12.29
CA ASP A 27 9.61 9.69 11.92
C ASP A 27 9.66 8.21 12.40
N TRP A 28 10.82 7.74 12.89
CA TRP A 28 11.06 6.34 13.27
C TRP A 28 11.52 6.17 14.72
N HIS A 29 11.38 7.22 15.53
CA HIS A 29 11.84 7.21 16.92
C HIS A 29 11.31 6.01 17.74
N TYR A 30 10.05 5.64 17.49
CA TYR A 30 9.36 4.54 18.18
C TYR A 30 9.41 3.21 17.42
N THR A 31 9.83 3.21 16.15
CA THR A 31 9.73 2.04 15.25
C THR A 31 11.11 1.79 14.63
N ASP A 32 11.98 1.05 15.32
CA ASP A 32 13.35 0.81 14.83
C ASP A 32 13.39 -0.36 13.85
N LEU A 33 13.28 -0.05 12.55
CA LEU A 33 13.34 -1.07 11.50
C LEU A 33 14.72 -1.72 11.40
N SER A 34 15.79 -0.95 11.61
CA SER A 34 17.16 -1.46 11.53
C SER A 34 17.48 -2.59 12.51
N ALA A 35 16.78 -2.63 13.65
CA ALA A 35 16.92 -3.67 14.67
C ALA A 35 16.02 -4.90 14.44
N ARG A 36 15.07 -4.81 13.50
CA ARG A 36 13.99 -5.79 13.30
C ARG A 36 14.01 -6.43 11.92
N LEU A 37 14.61 -5.78 10.93
CA LEU A 37 14.71 -6.26 9.56
C LEU A 37 16.15 -6.63 9.18
N PRO A 38 16.35 -7.62 8.29
CA PRO A 38 17.67 -7.93 7.77
C PRO A 38 18.19 -6.78 6.90
N SER A 39 19.51 -6.67 6.77
CA SER A 39 20.14 -5.66 5.90
C SER A 39 19.87 -5.87 4.40
N SER A 40 19.42 -7.07 4.03
CA SER A 40 19.07 -7.46 2.66
C SER A 40 18.15 -8.66 2.69
N PHE A 41 17.19 -8.71 1.78
CA PHE A 41 16.38 -9.89 1.52
C PHE A 41 17.04 -10.75 0.43
N GLN A 42 16.90 -12.07 0.52
CA GLN A 42 17.30 -12.96 -0.57
C GLN A 42 16.30 -12.83 -1.71
N ASN A 43 16.75 -13.08 -2.95
CA ASN A 43 15.83 -13.16 -4.09
C ASN A 43 14.83 -14.29 -3.83
N GLN A 44 13.54 -13.95 -3.83
CA GLN A 44 12.46 -14.91 -3.64
C GLN A 44 12.26 -15.78 -4.87
N SER A 45 11.60 -16.91 -4.64
CA SER A 45 11.10 -17.74 -5.71
C SER A 45 10.08 -16.95 -6.54
N LEU A 46 10.24 -16.95 -7.86
CA LEU A 46 9.26 -16.37 -8.79
C LEU A 46 8.13 -17.36 -9.15
N GLU A 47 8.09 -18.51 -8.47
CA GLU A 47 7.09 -19.55 -8.69
C GLU A 47 5.97 -19.42 -7.66
N LEU A 48 4.74 -19.29 -8.14
CA LEU A 48 3.53 -19.38 -7.33
C LEU A 48 3.36 -20.83 -6.84
N SER A 49 3.13 -21.02 -5.55
CA SER A 49 2.72 -22.33 -5.03
C SER A 49 1.29 -22.65 -5.47
N GLU A 50 1.07 -23.87 -5.99
CA GLU A 50 -0.19 -24.23 -6.69
C GLU A 50 -1.42 -24.43 -5.76
N ASP A 51 -1.26 -24.38 -4.43
CA ASP A 51 -2.36 -24.58 -3.46
C ASP A 51 -2.21 -23.65 -2.23
N VAL A 52 -2.47 -22.35 -2.40
CA VAL A 52 -2.44 -21.39 -1.28
C VAL A 52 -3.85 -21.11 -0.77
N HIS A 53 -4.04 -21.34 0.52
CA HIS A 53 -5.24 -20.88 1.21
C HIS A 53 -5.02 -19.43 1.66
N ILE A 54 -5.82 -18.52 1.10
CA ILE A 54 -5.85 -17.12 1.53
C ILE A 54 -7.04 -16.94 2.46
N ASP A 55 -6.79 -16.44 3.67
CA ASP A 55 -7.86 -16.06 4.58
C ASP A 55 -8.62 -14.88 3.97
N ASN A 56 -9.88 -15.09 3.60
CA ASN A 56 -10.74 -14.00 3.14
C ASN A 56 -11.17 -13.12 4.33
N LEU A 57 -10.37 -12.12 4.65
CA LEU A 57 -10.63 -11.18 5.74
C LEU A 57 -11.80 -10.23 5.45
N THR A 58 -12.12 -10.00 4.16
CA THR A 58 -13.14 -9.05 3.72
C THR A 58 -14.55 -9.65 3.65
N CYS A 59 -14.68 -10.96 3.97
CA CYS A 59 -15.87 -11.79 3.77
C CYS A 59 -16.19 -11.97 2.27
N ASP A 60 -16.92 -13.03 1.91
CA ASP A 60 -17.29 -13.25 0.51
C ASP A 60 -18.26 -12.15 0.05
N VAL A 61 -17.73 -11.17 -0.67
CA VAL A 61 -18.53 -10.14 -1.33
C VAL A 61 -18.92 -10.67 -2.70
N GLU A 62 -20.21 -10.88 -2.91
CA GLU A 62 -20.73 -11.33 -4.21
C GLU A 62 -20.27 -10.37 -5.32
N GLU A 63 -19.84 -10.94 -6.44
CA GLU A 63 -19.45 -10.23 -7.67
C GLU A 63 -18.20 -9.35 -7.55
N ALA A 64 -17.45 -9.43 -6.45
CA ALA A 64 -16.22 -8.66 -6.31
C ALA A 64 -15.12 -9.13 -7.27
N LEU A 65 -14.44 -8.17 -7.89
CA LEU A 65 -13.23 -8.46 -8.67
C LEU A 65 -12.07 -8.72 -7.72
N GLN A 66 -11.51 -9.92 -7.76
CA GLN A 66 -10.45 -10.33 -6.84
C GLN A 66 -9.06 -10.32 -7.51
N LEU A 67 -8.10 -9.67 -6.86
CA LEU A 67 -6.67 -9.75 -7.15
C LEU A 67 -5.95 -10.36 -5.96
N ASN A 68 -5.17 -11.42 -6.19
CA ASN A 68 -4.38 -12.05 -5.14
C ASN A 68 -2.90 -11.85 -5.40
N PHE A 69 -2.19 -11.39 -4.38
CA PHE A 69 -0.74 -11.34 -4.34
C PHE A 69 -0.24 -12.40 -3.36
N ILE A 70 0.42 -13.42 -3.89
CA ILE A 70 1.00 -14.51 -3.11
C ILE A 70 2.51 -14.33 -3.15
N ASN A 71 3.15 -14.13 -1.99
CA ASN A 71 4.59 -13.84 -1.89
C ASN A 71 5.01 -12.70 -2.84
N GLY A 72 4.18 -11.66 -2.92
CA GLY A 72 4.42 -10.50 -3.79
C GLY A 72 4.14 -10.70 -5.27
N LEU A 73 3.75 -11.90 -5.72
CA LEU A 73 3.42 -12.19 -7.11
C LEU A 73 1.91 -12.12 -7.34
N LEU A 74 1.49 -11.37 -8.37
CA LEU A 74 0.08 -11.29 -8.77
C LEU A 74 -0.35 -12.61 -9.44
N THR A 75 -1.41 -13.22 -8.93
CA THR A 75 -2.10 -14.34 -9.60
C THR A 75 -2.89 -13.83 -10.81
N GLU A 76 -3.31 -14.75 -11.68
CA GLU A 76 -4.22 -14.38 -12.78
C GLU A 76 -5.48 -13.70 -12.25
N ALA A 77 -5.79 -12.52 -12.79
CA ALA A 77 -7.00 -11.78 -12.50
C ALA A 77 -8.16 -12.35 -13.32
N GLY A 78 -9.39 -12.24 -12.78
CA GLY A 78 -10.60 -12.53 -13.53
C GLY A 78 -10.86 -11.55 -14.68
N GLU A 79 -12.01 -11.69 -15.33
CA GLU A 79 -12.47 -10.72 -16.33
C GLU A 79 -12.66 -9.34 -15.68
N LEU A 80 -12.04 -8.32 -16.27
CA LEU A 80 -12.13 -6.95 -15.78
C LEU A 80 -13.41 -6.29 -16.32
N PRO A 81 -14.17 -5.57 -15.48
CA PRO A 81 -15.33 -4.82 -15.96
C PRO A 81 -14.91 -3.66 -16.86
N ASP A 82 -15.87 -3.17 -17.66
CA ASP A 82 -15.66 -1.98 -18.48
C ASP A 82 -15.18 -0.80 -17.63
N GLY A 83 -14.13 -0.15 -18.12
CA GLY A 83 -13.55 1.03 -17.49
C GLY A 83 -12.53 0.75 -16.39
N LEU A 84 -12.21 -0.52 -16.12
CA LEU A 84 -11.06 -0.94 -15.34
C LEU A 84 -9.97 -1.54 -16.24
N GLU A 85 -8.74 -1.06 -16.11
CA GLU A 85 -7.58 -1.62 -16.82
C GLU A 85 -6.44 -1.87 -15.83
N ILE A 86 -5.77 -3.01 -15.98
CA ILE A 86 -4.58 -3.37 -15.20
C ILE A 86 -3.42 -3.58 -16.17
N SER A 87 -2.33 -2.84 -15.97
CA SER A 87 -1.11 -2.97 -16.76
C SER A 87 0.12 -3.11 -15.87
N ALA A 88 1.22 -3.61 -16.42
CA ALA A 88 2.47 -3.73 -15.68
C ALA A 88 3.12 -2.35 -15.49
N LEU A 89 3.62 -2.09 -14.29
CA LEU A 89 4.30 -0.82 -13.97
C LEU A 89 5.61 -0.65 -14.75
N ILE A 90 6.26 -1.75 -15.12
CA ILE A 90 7.48 -1.73 -15.93
C ILE A 90 7.29 -1.10 -17.32
N ASP A 91 6.05 -1.15 -17.84
CA ASP A 91 5.68 -0.53 -19.11
C ASP A 91 5.36 0.97 -18.95
N ASN A 92 5.25 1.45 -17.69
CA ASN A 92 4.90 2.81 -17.32
C ASN A 92 5.93 3.44 -16.34
N PRO A 93 7.25 3.40 -16.62
CA PRO A 93 8.30 3.80 -15.68
C PRO A 93 8.23 5.27 -15.25
N ASP A 94 7.70 6.14 -16.12
CA ASP A 94 7.53 7.57 -15.83
C ASP A 94 6.63 7.83 -14.63
N LEU A 95 5.66 6.95 -14.35
CA LEU A 95 4.76 7.12 -13.20
C LEU A 95 5.51 6.98 -11.88
N VAL A 96 6.49 6.08 -11.80
CA VAL A 96 7.37 5.96 -10.63
C VAL A 96 8.27 7.19 -10.50
N GLN A 97 8.83 7.66 -11.62
CA GLN A 97 9.71 8.82 -11.62
C GLN A 97 9.00 10.09 -11.14
N GLN A 98 7.77 10.32 -11.61
CA GLN A 98 6.94 11.44 -11.17
C GLN A 98 6.52 11.29 -9.70
N SER A 99 6.18 10.07 -9.28
CA SER A 99 5.80 9.81 -7.90
C SER A 99 6.95 10.13 -6.94
N ASP A 100 8.17 9.71 -7.25
CA ASP A 100 9.29 9.79 -6.29
C ASP A 100 10.15 11.05 -6.45
N GLU A 101 9.74 12.00 -7.29
CA GLU A 101 10.47 13.24 -7.53
C GLU A 101 10.68 14.02 -6.22
N ASP A 102 11.94 14.34 -5.92
CA ASP A 102 12.40 15.03 -4.70
C ASP A 102 12.08 14.33 -3.36
N ILE A 103 11.66 13.06 -3.39
CA ILE A 103 11.39 12.29 -2.17
C ILE A 103 12.63 11.51 -1.76
N THR A 104 13.03 11.71 -0.50
CA THR A 104 14.18 11.02 0.12
C THR A 104 13.73 10.05 1.21
N ASP A 105 12.72 9.23 0.91
CA ASP A 105 12.19 8.22 1.83
C ASP A 105 12.90 6.87 1.60
N PRO A 106 13.71 6.37 2.56
CA PRO A 106 14.41 5.10 2.43
C PRO A 106 13.48 3.91 2.13
N LEU A 107 12.22 3.97 2.55
CA LEU A 107 11.25 2.90 2.25
C LEU A 107 10.90 2.84 0.77
N LEU A 108 10.77 3.98 0.09
CA LEU A 108 10.47 3.98 -1.33
C LEU A 108 11.64 3.38 -2.13
N TYR A 109 12.87 3.72 -1.74
CA TYR A 109 14.06 3.10 -2.34
C TYR A 109 14.14 1.61 -2.02
N ALA A 110 13.85 1.18 -0.80
CA ALA A 110 13.81 -0.24 -0.45
C ALA A 110 12.77 -1.00 -1.28
N ASN A 111 11.56 -0.44 -1.42
CA ASN A 111 10.50 -1.03 -2.23
C ASN A 111 10.93 -1.15 -3.69
N LEU A 112 11.43 -0.07 -4.29
CA LEU A 112 11.82 -0.07 -5.70
C LEU A 112 13.05 -0.97 -5.95
N ALA A 113 13.99 -1.02 -5.01
CA ALA A 113 15.18 -1.87 -5.08
C ALA A 113 14.83 -3.37 -5.12
N HIS A 114 13.81 -3.78 -4.39
CA HIS A 114 13.42 -5.17 -4.22
C HIS A 114 12.09 -5.53 -4.91
N LEU A 115 11.51 -4.60 -5.67
CA LEU A 115 10.19 -4.73 -6.27
C LEU A 115 10.05 -6.02 -7.10
N GLU A 116 9.06 -6.83 -6.75
CA GLU A 116 8.72 -8.08 -7.43
C GLU A 116 7.60 -7.85 -8.44
N THR A 117 6.50 -7.26 -7.97
CA THR A 117 5.36 -6.94 -8.81
C THR A 117 5.02 -5.46 -8.70
N GLY A 118 4.97 -4.80 -9.85
CA GLY A 118 4.45 -3.46 -10.00
C GLY A 118 3.28 -3.46 -10.98
N ILE A 119 2.14 -2.92 -10.58
CA ILE A 119 0.98 -2.75 -11.49
C ILE A 119 0.42 -1.32 -11.46
N VAL A 120 -0.22 -0.95 -12.56
CA VAL A 120 -1.04 0.26 -12.68
C VAL A 120 -2.49 -0.19 -12.82
N ILE A 121 -3.36 0.41 -12.02
CA ILE A 121 -4.81 0.18 -12.04
C ILE A 121 -5.47 1.49 -12.46
N ASP A 122 -6.04 1.49 -13.66
CA ASP A 122 -6.73 2.61 -14.25
C ASP A 122 -8.24 2.44 -14.11
N VAL A 123 -8.89 3.43 -13.51
CA VAL A 123 -10.35 3.49 -13.31
C VAL A 123 -10.88 4.70 -14.06
N SER A 124 -11.53 4.45 -15.19
CA SER A 124 -11.98 5.50 -16.12
C SER A 124 -13.45 5.93 -15.91
N GLN A 125 -14.22 5.16 -15.15
CA GLN A 125 -15.63 5.45 -14.86
C GLN A 125 -16.03 4.94 -13.47
N VAL A 126 -17.33 4.99 -13.14
CA VAL A 126 -17.86 4.38 -11.92
C VAL A 126 -17.85 2.87 -12.08
N ILE A 127 -17.15 2.17 -11.18
CA ILE A 127 -17.20 0.72 -11.03
C ILE A 127 -18.15 0.44 -9.85
N GLU A 128 -19.24 -0.28 -10.12
CA GLU A 128 -20.27 -0.57 -9.11
C GLU A 128 -19.82 -1.69 -8.18
N GLU A 129 -19.21 -2.72 -8.77
CA GLU A 129 -18.66 -3.87 -8.06
C GLU A 129 -17.39 -3.49 -7.27
N PRO A 130 -17.23 -3.99 -6.03
CA PRO A 130 -16.01 -3.76 -5.28
C PRO A 130 -14.84 -4.55 -5.89
N MET A 131 -13.64 -4.00 -5.73
CA MET A 131 -12.40 -4.71 -5.99
C MET A 131 -11.81 -5.18 -4.67
N GLU A 132 -11.48 -6.47 -4.58
CA GLU A 132 -10.72 -7.05 -3.49
C GLU A 132 -9.26 -7.23 -3.89
N ILE A 133 -8.33 -6.83 -3.03
CA ILE A 133 -6.91 -7.11 -3.18
C ILE A 133 -6.39 -7.78 -1.92
N HIS A 134 -5.91 -9.01 -2.05
CA HIS A 134 -5.36 -9.79 -0.95
C HIS A 134 -3.84 -9.89 -1.09
N PHE A 135 -3.12 -9.55 -0.03
CA PHE A 135 -1.69 -9.77 0.09
C PHE A 135 -1.45 -10.87 1.12
N HIS A 136 -0.84 -11.97 0.68
CA HIS A 136 -0.59 -13.13 1.51
C HIS A 136 0.81 -13.69 1.28
N ASN A 137 1.57 -13.80 2.36
CA ASN A 137 2.86 -14.50 2.35
C ASN A 137 2.73 -15.87 3.01
N THR A 138 3.27 -16.91 2.40
CA THR A 138 3.07 -18.31 2.80
C THR A 138 4.08 -18.83 3.82
N SER A 139 5.21 -18.13 4.05
CA SER A 139 6.22 -18.54 5.04
C SER A 139 6.96 -17.36 5.67
N ALA A 140 7.68 -17.62 6.76
CA ALA A 140 8.42 -16.60 7.51
C ALA A 140 9.69 -16.13 6.77
N GLU A 141 10.13 -16.88 5.78
CA GLU A 141 11.28 -16.61 4.93
C GLU A 141 10.93 -15.71 3.73
N GLU A 142 9.64 -15.52 3.42
CA GLU A 142 9.18 -14.67 2.30
C GLU A 142 9.25 -13.17 2.65
N ALA A 143 9.41 -12.34 1.63
CA ALA A 143 9.57 -10.89 1.75
C ALA A 143 8.96 -10.13 0.56
N SER A 144 7.64 -10.04 0.47
CA SER A 144 6.97 -9.42 -0.67
C SER A 144 7.23 -7.91 -0.79
N PHE A 145 7.65 -7.43 -1.96
CA PHE A 145 7.75 -6.01 -2.30
C PHE A 145 6.85 -5.68 -3.48
N VAL A 146 5.75 -4.99 -3.20
CA VAL A 146 4.73 -4.65 -4.21
C VAL A 146 4.58 -3.14 -4.34
N ARG A 147 4.35 -2.68 -5.57
CA ARG A 147 3.98 -1.30 -5.85
C ARG A 147 2.75 -1.23 -6.73
N ILE A 148 1.76 -0.47 -6.31
CA ILE A 148 0.53 -0.27 -7.07
C ILE A 148 0.35 1.22 -7.33
N ILE A 149 0.04 1.57 -8.58
CA ILE A 149 -0.40 2.91 -8.94
C ILE A 149 -1.88 2.86 -9.29
N PHE A 150 -2.73 3.48 -8.49
CA PHE A 150 -4.15 3.67 -8.79
C PHE A 150 -4.36 5.04 -9.44
N ARG A 151 -5.09 5.07 -10.56
CA ARG A 151 -5.48 6.32 -11.22
C ARG A 151 -6.98 6.33 -11.44
N LEU A 152 -7.67 7.25 -10.78
CA LEU A 152 -9.09 7.48 -10.96
C LEU A 152 -9.27 8.71 -11.83
N ALA A 153 -9.88 8.53 -13.00
CA ALA A 153 -10.23 9.62 -13.92
C ALA A 153 -11.28 10.56 -13.33
N GLU A 154 -11.55 11.66 -14.03
CA GLU A 154 -12.58 12.63 -13.62
C GLU A 154 -13.93 11.93 -13.41
N GLY A 155 -14.54 12.12 -12.24
CA GLY A 155 -15.81 11.51 -11.86
C GLY A 155 -15.80 9.99 -11.67
N ALA A 156 -14.65 9.32 -11.82
CA ALA A 156 -14.54 7.87 -11.61
C ALA A 156 -14.69 7.51 -10.13
N SER A 157 -15.23 6.32 -9.84
CA SER A 157 -15.32 5.85 -8.46
C SER A 157 -15.10 4.35 -8.31
N LEU A 158 -14.45 3.97 -7.21
CA LEU A 158 -14.15 2.59 -6.87
C LEU A 158 -14.33 2.35 -5.37
N THR A 159 -14.83 1.16 -5.03
CA THR A 159 -14.74 0.60 -3.68
C THR A 159 -13.62 -0.45 -3.67
N LEU A 160 -12.60 -0.23 -2.85
CA LEU A 160 -11.44 -1.10 -2.69
C LEU A 160 -11.46 -1.74 -1.30
N LEU A 161 -11.39 -3.07 -1.27
CA LEU A 161 -11.23 -3.87 -0.06
C LEU A 161 -9.82 -4.50 -0.10
N GLU A 162 -8.93 -4.00 0.75
CA GLU A 162 -7.53 -4.42 0.82
C GLU A 162 -7.33 -5.28 2.07
N SER A 163 -6.68 -6.45 1.93
CA SER A 163 -6.39 -7.33 3.06
C SER A 163 -4.93 -7.80 3.08
N HIS A 164 -4.38 -7.93 4.28
CA HIS A 164 -3.00 -8.37 4.54
C HIS A 164 -2.98 -9.49 5.57
N SER A 165 -2.31 -10.59 5.23
CA SER A 165 -2.22 -11.79 6.08
C SER A 165 -0.92 -12.57 5.86
N GLY A 166 -0.72 -13.61 6.68
CA GLY A 166 0.40 -14.55 6.55
C GLY A 166 1.64 -14.15 7.36
N TRP A 167 2.81 -14.54 6.86
CA TRP A 167 4.11 -14.49 7.57
C TRP A 167 5.13 -13.57 6.86
N GLY A 168 6.37 -13.57 7.37
CA GLY A 168 7.52 -12.98 6.67
C GLY A 168 7.52 -11.45 6.66
N HIS A 169 7.89 -10.85 5.54
CA HIS A 169 7.91 -9.41 5.36
C HIS A 169 6.98 -8.99 4.21
N THR A 170 6.17 -7.96 4.41
CA THR A 170 5.38 -7.34 3.34
C THR A 170 5.65 -5.86 3.31
N GLN A 171 6.03 -5.35 2.15
CA GLN A 171 6.13 -3.93 1.88
C GLN A 171 5.32 -3.55 0.65
N LEU A 172 4.23 -2.82 0.89
CA LEU A 172 3.34 -2.30 -0.15
C LEU A 172 3.48 -0.78 -0.23
N VAL A 173 3.75 -0.28 -1.42
CA VAL A 173 3.62 1.14 -1.75
C VAL A 173 2.45 1.31 -2.72
N SER A 174 1.42 2.03 -2.29
CA SER A 174 0.26 2.38 -3.10
C SER A 174 0.26 3.89 -3.37
N ASP A 175 0.51 4.27 -4.62
CA ASP A 175 0.36 5.66 -5.08
C ASP A 175 -1.03 5.80 -5.70
N VAL A 176 -1.87 6.68 -5.16
CA VAL A 176 -3.26 6.90 -5.59
C VAL A 176 -3.40 8.31 -6.14
N TYR A 177 -3.75 8.42 -7.42
CA TYR A 177 -4.03 9.67 -8.11
C TYR A 177 -5.52 9.79 -8.39
N GLN A 178 -6.16 10.78 -7.79
CA GLN A 178 -7.58 11.05 -7.95
C GLN A 178 -7.81 12.37 -8.68
N HIS A 179 -8.37 12.30 -9.87
CA HIS A 179 -8.76 13.48 -10.64
C HIS A 179 -10.05 14.12 -10.12
N GLU A 180 -10.44 15.24 -10.73
CA GLU A 180 -11.58 16.05 -10.33
C GLU A 180 -12.86 15.24 -10.16
N ASP A 181 -13.61 15.50 -9.08
CA ASP A 181 -14.86 14.80 -8.72
C ASP A 181 -14.76 13.26 -8.56
N SER A 182 -13.57 12.66 -8.58
CA SER A 182 -13.40 11.22 -8.38
C SER A 182 -13.56 10.81 -6.90
N MET A 183 -13.88 9.53 -6.67
CA MET A 183 -14.12 9.02 -5.32
C MET A 183 -13.54 7.61 -5.11
N LEU A 184 -12.69 7.46 -4.10
CA LEU A 184 -12.18 6.15 -3.67
C LEU A 184 -12.64 5.85 -2.24
N ARG A 185 -13.30 4.70 -2.06
CA ARG A 185 -13.65 4.14 -0.75
C ARG A 185 -12.72 2.95 -0.50
N HIS A 186 -11.88 3.03 0.51
CA HIS A 186 -10.82 2.06 0.76
C HIS A 186 -10.93 1.49 2.18
N LEU A 187 -11.35 0.24 2.30
CA LEU A 187 -11.25 -0.53 3.55
C LEU A 187 -9.94 -1.33 3.53
N LYS A 188 -9.08 -1.15 4.53
CA LYS A 188 -7.86 -1.94 4.74
C LYS A 188 -7.99 -2.78 5.99
N LEU A 189 -7.84 -4.09 5.86
CA LEU A 189 -7.81 -5.06 6.95
C LEU A 189 -6.42 -5.68 7.04
N HIS A 190 -5.79 -5.57 8.21
CA HIS A 190 -4.50 -6.17 8.49
C HIS A 190 -4.65 -7.16 9.64
N GLN A 191 -4.53 -8.45 9.31
CA GLN A 191 -4.55 -9.54 10.28
C GLN A 191 -3.48 -10.54 9.88
N ALA A 192 -2.33 -10.38 10.52
CA ALA A 192 -1.12 -11.11 10.21
C ALA A 192 -0.60 -11.89 11.41
N GLU A 193 0.37 -12.75 11.14
CA GLU A 193 1.04 -13.55 12.17
C GLU A 193 1.97 -12.69 13.02
N ASP A 194 2.19 -13.09 14.28
CA ASP A 194 3.01 -12.35 15.26
C ASP A 194 4.48 -12.21 14.84
N SER A 195 4.93 -12.99 13.86
CA SER A 195 6.26 -12.87 13.28
C SER A 195 6.31 -11.95 12.05
N GLN A 196 5.17 -11.59 11.45
CA GLN A 196 5.14 -10.80 10.22
C GLN A 196 5.58 -9.35 10.47
N VAL A 197 6.33 -8.80 9.51
CA VAL A 197 6.65 -7.37 9.42
C VAL A 197 5.93 -6.75 8.23
N SER A 198 5.03 -5.82 8.48
CA SER A 198 4.17 -5.19 7.46
C SER A 198 4.42 -3.70 7.37
N LEU A 199 4.93 -3.22 6.23
CA LEU A 199 5.16 -1.81 5.92
C LEU A 199 4.22 -1.39 4.78
N LEU A 200 3.10 -0.77 5.12
CA LEU A 200 2.00 -0.50 4.20
C LEU A 200 1.83 1.01 4.03
N LEU A 201 2.22 1.55 2.88
CA LEU A 201 2.20 2.98 2.62
C LEU A 201 1.20 3.34 1.51
N ASN A 202 0.19 4.13 1.84
CA ASN A 202 -0.70 4.80 0.90
C ASN A 202 -0.26 6.26 0.71
N ARG A 203 -0.06 6.69 -0.54
CA ARG A 203 0.25 8.06 -0.93
C ARG A 203 -0.83 8.56 -1.88
N VAL A 204 -1.66 9.47 -1.39
CA VAL A 204 -2.88 9.89 -2.08
C VAL A 204 -2.74 11.34 -2.52
N SER A 205 -2.95 11.58 -3.81
CA SER A 205 -2.99 12.91 -4.44
C SER A 205 -4.42 13.22 -4.87
N LEU A 206 -5.01 14.25 -4.29
CA LEU A 206 -6.38 14.67 -4.56
C LEU A 206 -6.42 15.95 -5.39
N ASP A 207 -7.08 15.87 -6.54
CA ASP A 207 -7.46 17.03 -7.35
C ASP A 207 -8.82 17.62 -6.90
N ALA A 208 -9.36 18.57 -7.66
CA ALA A 208 -10.49 19.40 -7.24
C ALA A 208 -11.70 18.55 -6.88
N ARG A 209 -12.27 18.76 -5.69
CA ARG A 209 -13.47 18.05 -5.20
C ARG A 209 -13.37 16.52 -5.16
N ALA A 210 -12.17 15.96 -5.34
CA ALA A 210 -11.93 14.53 -5.17
C ALA A 210 -12.16 14.12 -3.71
N GLN A 211 -12.67 12.90 -3.51
CA GLN A 211 -13.00 12.36 -2.19
C GLN A 211 -12.26 11.05 -1.93
N TYR A 212 -11.52 11.00 -0.82
CA TYR A 212 -10.86 9.80 -0.35
C TYR A 212 -11.41 9.38 1.01
N HIS A 213 -11.95 8.17 1.08
CA HIS A 213 -12.48 7.62 2.33
C HIS A 213 -11.68 6.37 2.66
N ASN A 214 -10.97 6.36 3.79
CA ASN A 214 -10.19 5.21 4.22
C ASN A 214 -10.57 4.77 5.63
N VAL A 215 -10.80 3.46 5.78
CA VAL A 215 -10.89 2.78 7.07
C VAL A 215 -9.75 1.79 7.14
N ALA A 216 -8.81 1.97 8.06
CA ALA A 216 -7.70 1.05 8.27
C ALA A 216 -7.83 0.34 9.63
N ILE A 217 -8.00 -0.97 9.60
CA ILE A 217 -8.15 -1.81 10.79
C ILE A 217 -6.96 -2.76 10.86
N SER A 218 -6.28 -2.78 12.00
CA SER A 218 -5.28 -3.80 12.32
C SER A 218 -5.72 -4.60 13.54
N LEU A 219 -5.76 -5.92 13.38
CA LEU A 219 -6.23 -6.88 14.38
C LEU A 219 -5.11 -7.70 15.00
N SER A 220 -4.00 -7.88 14.29
CA SER A 220 -2.82 -8.63 14.73
C SER A 220 -1.60 -8.33 13.86
N GLY A 221 -0.44 -8.83 14.27
CA GLY A 221 0.81 -8.79 13.51
C GLY A 221 2.02 -8.45 14.37
N GLY A 222 3.20 -8.88 13.95
CA GLY A 222 4.44 -8.67 14.73
C GLY A 222 4.90 -7.22 14.77
N LEU A 223 5.30 -6.69 13.62
CA LEU A 223 5.70 -5.30 13.44
C LEU A 223 4.91 -4.71 12.27
N GLY A 224 3.89 -3.91 12.56
CA GLY A 224 3.08 -3.23 11.55
C GLY A 224 3.36 -1.74 11.51
N ARG A 225 3.51 -1.17 10.31
CA ARG A 225 3.39 0.26 10.06
C ARG A 225 2.43 0.48 8.91
N LEU A 226 1.26 1.01 9.23
CA LEU A 226 0.21 1.36 8.27
C LEU A 226 0.19 2.88 8.15
N GLU A 227 0.68 3.40 7.04
CA GLU A 227 0.82 4.83 6.82
C GLU A 227 -0.06 5.31 5.67
N THR A 228 -0.81 6.39 5.88
CA THR A 228 -1.60 7.05 4.83
C THR A 228 -1.23 8.53 4.77
N ARG A 229 -0.67 8.94 3.64
CA ARG A 229 -0.28 10.32 3.33
C ARG A 229 -1.24 10.87 2.28
N VAL A 230 -1.98 11.93 2.60
CA VAL A 230 -2.92 12.57 1.67
C VAL A 230 -2.49 14.01 1.40
N THR A 231 -2.41 14.38 0.13
CA THR A 231 -2.10 15.73 -0.32
C THR A 231 -3.25 16.28 -1.15
N PHE A 232 -3.79 17.43 -0.75
CA PHE A 232 -4.85 18.13 -1.46
C PHE A 232 -4.25 19.19 -2.37
N ASN A 233 -4.20 18.92 -3.67
CA ASN A 233 -3.54 19.79 -4.65
C ASN A 233 -4.47 20.86 -5.22
N ALA A 234 -5.78 20.67 -5.13
CA ALA A 234 -6.78 21.57 -5.68
C ALA A 234 -7.99 21.76 -4.75
N PRO A 235 -8.82 22.79 -4.99
CA PRO A 235 -9.85 23.18 -4.04
C PRO A 235 -10.97 22.16 -3.86
N GLY A 236 -11.61 22.16 -2.69
CA GLY A 236 -12.84 21.40 -2.46
C GLY A 236 -12.66 19.92 -2.16
N GLY A 237 -11.43 19.39 -2.16
CA GLY A 237 -11.16 17.98 -1.87
C GLY A 237 -11.48 17.60 -0.41
N HIS A 238 -11.82 16.33 -0.19
CA HIS A 238 -12.14 15.79 1.14
C HIS A 238 -11.40 14.47 1.42
N ALA A 239 -10.91 14.30 2.65
CA ALA A 239 -10.41 13.02 3.13
C ALA A 239 -11.03 12.61 4.48
N GLY A 240 -11.74 11.48 4.50
CA GLY A 240 -12.25 10.85 5.71
C GLY A 240 -11.37 9.66 6.09
N LEU A 241 -10.67 9.72 7.23
CA LEU A 241 -9.75 8.68 7.67
C LEU A 241 -10.17 8.13 9.05
N ALA A 242 -10.51 6.85 9.11
CA ALA A 242 -10.79 6.16 10.36
C ALA A 242 -9.80 5.01 10.58
N THR A 243 -9.28 4.88 11.79
CA THR A 243 -8.36 3.81 12.15
C THR A 243 -8.82 3.09 13.41
N ALA A 244 -8.67 1.77 13.40
CA ALA A 244 -8.88 0.93 14.57
C ALA A 244 -7.70 -0.03 14.72
N LEU A 245 -7.11 -0.07 15.91
CA LEU A 245 -6.00 -0.96 16.23
C LEU A 245 -6.36 -1.80 17.45
N VAL A 246 -6.22 -3.11 17.32
CA VAL A 246 -6.12 -4.04 18.44
C VAL A 246 -4.72 -4.65 18.40
N SER A 247 -3.99 -4.55 19.51
CA SER A 247 -2.64 -5.11 19.63
C SER A 247 -2.51 -5.78 21.00
N CYS A 248 -1.86 -6.94 21.06
CA CYS A 248 -1.63 -7.69 22.28
C CYS A 248 -0.17 -8.08 22.49
N GLY A 249 0.23 -8.26 23.76
CA GLY A 249 1.54 -8.78 24.12
C GLY A 249 2.72 -7.97 23.59
N LYS A 250 3.47 -8.55 22.64
CA LYS A 250 4.72 -7.96 22.08
C LYS A 250 4.55 -7.36 20.69
N GLN A 251 3.33 -7.32 20.18
CA GLN A 251 3.02 -6.74 18.88
C GLN A 251 3.34 -5.23 18.89
N HIS A 252 3.97 -4.75 17.82
CA HIS A 252 4.29 -3.34 17.61
C HIS A 252 3.60 -2.87 16.35
N ILE A 253 2.43 -2.24 16.49
CA ILE A 253 1.66 -1.75 15.35
C ILE A 253 1.49 -0.25 15.47
N ASP A 254 1.94 0.44 14.42
CA ASP A 254 1.90 1.89 14.27
C ASP A 254 0.96 2.22 13.09
N ILE A 255 -0.05 3.05 13.35
CA ILE A 255 -0.91 3.59 12.29
C ILE A 255 -0.69 5.10 12.24
N THR A 256 -0.13 5.58 11.13
CA THR A 256 0.23 6.98 10.93
C THR A 256 -0.61 7.59 9.81
N THR A 257 -1.13 8.79 10.03
CA THR A 257 -1.79 9.59 8.99
C THR A 257 -1.10 10.94 8.84
N ARG A 258 -0.90 11.40 7.60
CA ARG A 258 -0.33 12.73 7.28
C ARG A 258 -1.23 13.41 6.26
N LEU A 259 -1.67 14.63 6.55
CA LEU A 259 -2.60 15.41 5.72
C LEU A 259 -1.94 16.74 5.32
N ASN A 260 -1.81 17.00 4.03
CA ASN A 260 -1.21 18.21 3.47
C ASN A 260 -2.26 19.01 2.68
N HIS A 261 -2.84 20.03 3.32
CA HIS A 261 -3.82 20.93 2.69
C HIS A 261 -3.10 22.05 1.91
N LEU A 262 -2.78 21.82 0.63
CA LEU A 262 -2.08 22.80 -0.21
C LEU A 262 -3.01 23.77 -0.96
N SER A 263 -4.32 23.51 -0.92
CA SER A 263 -5.35 24.31 -1.60
C SER A 263 -6.52 24.68 -0.70
N ALA A 264 -7.25 25.72 -1.08
CA ALA A 264 -8.37 26.28 -0.32
C ALA A 264 -9.58 25.35 -0.29
N ASP A 265 -10.50 25.57 0.66
CA ASP A 265 -11.78 24.85 0.77
C ASP A 265 -11.66 23.32 0.83
N THR A 266 -10.52 22.82 1.29
CA THR A 266 -10.26 21.39 1.49
C THR A 266 -10.63 20.99 2.93
N THR A 267 -11.13 19.77 3.11
CA THR A 267 -11.60 19.28 4.43
C THR A 267 -11.04 17.90 4.75
N SER A 268 -10.92 17.60 6.04
CA SER A 268 -10.55 16.26 6.51
C SER A 268 -11.20 15.94 7.84
N ASP A 269 -11.58 14.67 8.00
CA ASP A 269 -12.11 14.12 9.24
C ASP A 269 -11.25 12.92 9.63
N THR A 270 -10.70 12.93 10.85
CA THR A 270 -9.85 11.83 11.33
C THR A 270 -10.34 11.26 12.65
N VAL A 271 -10.38 9.94 12.74
CA VAL A 271 -10.68 9.20 13.97
C VAL A 271 -9.67 8.07 14.12
N ALA A 272 -9.07 7.97 15.30
CA ALA A 272 -8.23 6.85 15.68
C ALA A 272 -8.74 6.21 16.98
N ARG A 273 -8.84 4.89 16.98
CA ARG A 273 -9.21 4.07 18.14
C ARG A 273 -8.15 2.98 18.32
N THR A 274 -7.66 2.83 19.54
CA THR A 274 -6.63 1.84 19.86
C THR A 274 -7.01 1.11 21.14
N ILE A 275 -6.92 -0.21 21.09
CA ILE A 275 -7.08 -1.12 22.22
C ILE A 275 -5.77 -1.89 22.34
N LEU A 276 -5.13 -1.77 23.50
CA LEU A 276 -3.92 -2.51 23.84
C LEU A 276 -4.27 -3.50 24.95
N ASP A 277 -3.90 -4.75 24.75
CA ASP A 277 -3.99 -5.82 25.76
C ASP A 277 -2.58 -6.35 26.09
N ASP A 278 -2.44 -6.93 27.27
CA ASP A 278 -1.16 -7.44 27.79
C ASP A 278 -0.72 -8.78 27.15
#